data_AF-A0A7C6TD01-F1
#
_entry.id   AF-A0A7C6TD01-F1
#
_cell.length_a   1.000
_cell.length_b   1.000
_cell.length_c   1.000
_cell.angle_alpha   90.00
_cell.angle_beta   90.00
_cell.angle_gamma   90.00
#
_symmetry.space_group_name_H-M   'P 1'
#
loop_
_entity.id
_entity.type
_entity.pdbx_description
1 polymer ?
#
loop_
_entity_poly.entity_id
_entity_poly.type
_entity_poly.pdbx_seq_one_letter_code
_entity_poly.pdbx_strand_id
1 'polypeptide(L)'
;APVEWVLPKGGVRLWSTAPAPERYFAEGMGQPPSEAIPLLLDRKRGTTALFASVIEPYRGQPAIRGVRALEVTIAGKPAAPESALALEIDRGEEKDVILLAPGIQGEKSAAGVRTAKQAALVVLSGTREILREEK
;
A
#
# COMPACT_ATOMS: atom_id res chain seq x y z
N ALA A 1 -9.95 1.05 -5.74
CA ALA A 1 -8.90 0.03 -5.99
C ALA A 1 -7.55 0.73 -6.13
N PRO A 2 -6.43 0.12 -5.73
CA PRO A 2 -5.11 0.68 -5.98
C PRO A 2 -4.88 0.93 -7.47
N VAL A 3 -4.11 1.96 -7.80
CA VAL A 3 -3.73 2.27 -9.20
C VAL A 3 -2.26 1.95 -9.39
N GLU A 4 -1.98 1.20 -10.45
CA GLU A 4 -0.63 0.84 -10.87
C GLU A 4 -0.02 1.94 -11.74
N TRP A 5 1.26 2.20 -11.49
CA TRP A 5 2.11 3.03 -12.31
C TRP A 5 3.46 2.34 -12.54
N VAL A 6 3.94 2.42 -13.78
CA VAL A 6 5.19 1.80 -14.21
C VAL A 6 6.10 2.89 -14.76
N LEU A 7 7.32 2.99 -14.25
CA LEU A 7 8.33 3.84 -14.86
C LEU A 7 8.75 3.27 -16.22
N PRO A 8 8.75 4.06 -17.30
CA PRO A 8 9.14 3.57 -18.63
C PRO A 8 10.60 3.08 -18.69
N LYS A 9 11.46 3.59 -17.80
CA LYS A 9 12.88 3.26 -17.70
C LYS A 9 13.26 3.10 -16.23
N GLY A 10 14.27 2.29 -15.94
CA GLY A 10 14.80 2.11 -14.59
C GLY A 10 14.15 1.00 -13.75
N GLY A 11 13.09 0.37 -14.26
CA GLY A 11 12.48 -0.82 -13.65
C GLY A 11 11.87 -0.53 -12.27
N VAL A 12 10.85 0.31 -12.24
CA VAL A 12 10.10 0.59 -11.01
C VAL A 12 8.60 0.50 -11.27
N ARG A 13 7.90 -0.20 -10.39
CA ARG A 13 6.45 -0.23 -10.32
C ARG A 13 5.99 0.36 -8.99
N LEU A 14 4.86 1.03 -9.03
CA LEU A 14 4.23 1.63 -7.88
C LEU A 14 2.74 1.34 -7.90
N TRP A 15 2.18 0.98 -6.75
CA TRP A 15 0.76 0.98 -6.52
C TRP A 15 0.43 2.03 -5.48
N SER A 16 -0.47 2.95 -5.80
CA SER A 16 -1.00 3.89 -4.82
C SER A 16 -2.43 3.54 -4.46
N THR A 17 -2.71 3.57 -3.17
CA THR A 17 -4.01 3.21 -2.59
C THR A 17 -4.81 4.44 -2.22
N ALA A 18 -4.28 5.63 -2.50
CA ALA A 18 -4.95 6.87 -2.24
C ALA A 18 -6.30 6.87 -3.00
N PRO A 19 -7.44 7.04 -2.31
CA PRO A 19 -8.65 7.52 -2.96
C PRO A 19 -8.45 9.02 -3.25
N ALA A 20 -7.42 9.35 -4.04
CA ALA A 20 -7.09 10.71 -4.40
C ALA A 20 -8.00 11.13 -5.57
N PRO A 21 -8.90 12.11 -5.39
CA PRO A 21 -9.69 12.65 -6.50
C PRO A 21 -8.81 13.39 -7.53
N GLU A 22 -7.61 13.82 -7.13
CA GLU A 22 -6.66 14.52 -7.98
C GLU A 22 -5.32 13.76 -7.97
N ARG A 23 -4.86 13.37 -9.16
CA ARG A 23 -3.55 12.75 -9.38
C ARG A 23 -2.78 13.52 -10.42
N TYR A 24 -1.53 13.83 -10.11
CA TYR A 24 -0.66 14.56 -11.01
C TYR A 24 0.56 13.72 -11.34
N PHE A 25 0.85 13.64 -12.65
CA PHE A 25 2.12 13.17 -13.17
C PHE A 25 2.92 14.39 -13.58
N ALA A 26 4.11 14.55 -13.01
CA ALA A 26 4.99 15.66 -13.33
C ALA A 26 6.42 15.16 -13.55
N GLU A 27 7.21 16.01 -14.18
CA GLU A 27 8.66 15.85 -14.29
C GLU A 27 9.28 17.02 -13.52
N GLY A 28 9.82 16.74 -12.33
CA GLY A 28 10.59 17.75 -11.59
C GLY A 28 11.94 17.97 -12.25
N MET A 29 12.45 19.20 -12.27
CA MET A 29 13.83 19.47 -12.66
C MET A 29 14.72 19.47 -11.41
N GLY A 30 15.83 18.72 -11.43
CA GLY A 30 16.91 18.88 -10.44
C GLY A 30 17.53 20.29 -10.48
N GLN A 31 18.33 20.66 -9.48
CA GLN A 31 19.17 21.87 -9.53
C GLN A 31 20.65 21.44 -9.44
N PRO A 32 21.46 21.61 -10.52
CA PRO A 32 21.09 22.15 -11.83
C PRO A 32 20.11 21.23 -12.60
N PRO A 33 19.28 21.79 -13.52
CA PRO A 33 18.29 21.04 -14.30
C PRO A 33 18.99 20.05 -15.23
N SER A 34 19.23 18.86 -14.70
CA SER A 34 20.00 17.80 -15.35
C SER A 34 19.13 16.64 -15.79
N GLU A 35 18.05 16.34 -15.08
CA GLU A 35 17.13 15.24 -15.41
C GLU A 35 15.68 15.57 -15.05
N ALA A 36 14.76 15.00 -15.84
CA ALA A 36 13.35 14.91 -15.55
C ALA A 36 13.11 13.82 -14.49
N ILE A 37 12.64 14.24 -13.31
CA ILE A 37 12.34 13.33 -12.20
C ILE A 37 10.85 12.98 -12.26
N PRO A 38 10.49 11.72 -12.55
CA PRO A 38 9.10 11.33 -12.63
C PRO A 38 8.45 11.41 -11.24
N LEU A 39 7.33 12.13 -11.15
CA LEU A 39 6.65 12.45 -9.92
C LEU A 39 5.20 11.96 -9.98
N LEU A 40 4.78 11.26 -8.93
CA LEU A 40 3.39 10.95 -8.66
C LEU A 40 2.93 11.72 -7.42
N LEU A 41 1.85 12.50 -7.56
CA LEU A 41 1.22 13.22 -6.45
C LEU A 41 -0.20 12.71 -6.25
N ASP A 42 -0.46 12.15 -5.08
CA ASP A 42 -1.82 11.85 -4.61
C ASP A 42 -2.27 12.94 -3.63
N ARG A 43 -3.38 13.61 -3.93
CA ARG A 43 -3.91 14.67 -3.10
C ARG A 43 -5.29 14.31 -2.55
N LYS A 44 -5.48 14.53 -1.25
CA LYS A 44 -6.78 14.43 -0.57
C LYS A 44 -7.06 15.74 0.18
N ARG A 45 -8.30 16.24 0.09
CA ARG A 45 -8.79 17.35 0.93
C ARG A 45 -9.63 16.77 2.06
N GLY A 46 -9.36 17.15 3.29
CA GLY A 46 -10.07 16.66 4.47
C GLY A 46 -9.29 16.90 5.75
N THR A 47 -9.89 16.55 6.88
CA THR A 47 -9.25 16.62 8.21
C THR A 47 -8.43 15.38 8.53
N THR A 48 -8.70 14.27 7.84
CA THR A 48 -7.97 13.00 7.98
C THR A 48 -7.68 12.38 6.61
N ALA A 49 -6.52 11.77 6.50
CA ALA A 49 -6.11 11.05 5.31
C ALA A 49 -5.19 9.87 5.68
N LEU A 50 -5.41 8.75 5.00
CA LEU A 50 -4.56 7.59 5.07
C LEU A 50 -4.07 7.30 3.66
N PHE A 51 -2.76 7.21 3.50
CA PHE A 51 -2.09 6.91 2.25
C PHE A 51 -1.23 5.67 2.45
N ALA A 52 -1.22 4.80 1.46
CA ALA A 52 -0.21 3.76 1.36
C ALA A 52 0.22 3.63 -0.11
N SER A 53 1.48 3.28 -0.28
CA SER A 53 2.03 2.91 -1.57
C SER A 53 2.88 1.66 -1.43
N VAL A 54 2.87 0.87 -2.47
CA VAL A 54 3.80 -0.26 -2.64
C VAL A 54 4.74 0.14 -3.77
N ILE A 55 6.04 0.17 -3.49
CA ILE A 55 7.06 0.54 -4.47
C ILE A 55 7.96 -0.68 -4.69
N GLU A 56 8.07 -1.10 -5.95
CA GLU A 56 8.87 -2.25 -6.36
C GLU A 56 9.93 -1.82 -7.38
N PRO A 57 11.19 -1.67 -6.95
CA PRO A 57 12.33 -1.64 -7.85
C PRO A 57 12.66 -3.06 -8.35
N TYR A 58 12.97 -3.21 -9.64
CA TYR A 58 13.36 -4.48 -10.27
C TYR A 58 14.35 -4.27 -11.42
N ARG A 59 15.27 -5.22 -11.61
CA ARG A 59 16.21 -5.21 -12.76
C ARG A 59 15.78 -6.12 -13.91
N GLY A 60 14.98 -7.14 -13.62
CA GLY A 60 14.52 -8.15 -14.58
C GLY A 60 13.00 -8.17 -14.69
N GLN A 61 12.38 -9.28 -14.28
CA GLN A 61 10.93 -9.34 -14.12
C GLN A 61 10.51 -8.86 -12.72
N PRO A 62 9.39 -8.13 -12.61
CA PRO A 62 8.83 -7.79 -11.30
C PRO A 62 8.34 -9.05 -10.57
N ALA A 63 8.49 -9.08 -9.25
CA ALA A 63 8.04 -10.15 -8.37
C ALA A 63 6.58 -9.97 -7.93
N ILE A 64 6.12 -8.72 -7.78
CA ILE A 64 4.73 -8.42 -7.41
C ILE A 64 3.84 -8.62 -8.65
N ARG A 65 2.84 -9.49 -8.56
CA ARG A 65 1.85 -9.73 -9.62
C ARG A 65 0.72 -8.71 -9.57
N GLY A 66 0.35 -8.27 -8.37
CA GLY A 66 -0.67 -7.24 -8.20
C GLY A 66 -0.82 -6.77 -6.76
N VAL A 67 -1.51 -5.64 -6.59
CA VAL A 67 -1.87 -5.10 -5.28
C VAL A 67 -3.36 -4.77 -5.28
N ARG A 68 -4.08 -5.22 -4.25
CA ARG A 68 -5.51 -4.91 -4.10
C ARG A 68 -5.82 -4.42 -2.69
N ALA A 69 -6.80 -3.53 -2.59
CA ALA A 69 -7.33 -3.12 -1.30
C ALA A 69 -8.19 -4.24 -0.69
N LEU A 70 -8.07 -4.39 0.62
CA LEU A 70 -8.88 -5.29 1.44
C LEU A 70 -9.82 -4.48 2.32
N GLU A 71 -11.00 -5.02 2.59
CA GLU A 71 -11.88 -4.48 3.61
C GLU A 71 -11.24 -4.71 4.99
N VAL A 72 -11.18 -3.65 5.80
CA VAL A 72 -10.76 -3.73 7.19
C VAL A 72 -12.00 -3.77 8.07
N THR A 73 -12.04 -4.68 9.03
CA THR A 73 -13.06 -4.69 10.07
C THR A 73 -12.46 -4.29 11.41
N ILE A 74 -13.23 -3.53 12.19
CA ILE A 74 -12.87 -3.07 13.54
C ILE A 74 -14.05 -3.39 14.44
N ALA A 75 -13.82 -4.18 15.49
CA ALA A 75 -14.88 -4.72 16.35
C ALA A 75 -16.04 -5.37 15.53
N GLY A 76 -15.69 -6.10 14.47
CA GLY A 76 -16.64 -6.81 13.61
C GLY A 76 -17.43 -5.94 12.62
N LYS A 77 -17.14 -4.65 12.50
CA LYS A 77 -17.80 -3.74 11.54
C LYS A 77 -16.81 -3.24 10.49
N PRO A 78 -17.23 -3.06 9.22
CA PRO A 78 -16.39 -2.44 8.20
C PRO A 78 -15.92 -1.05 8.65
N ALA A 79 -14.62 -0.80 8.52
CA ALA A 79 -14.01 0.49 8.77
C ALA A 79 -14.10 1.39 7.54
N ALA A 80 -14.17 2.70 7.77
CA ALA A 80 -14.09 3.67 6.69
C ALA A 80 -12.65 3.66 6.09
N PRO A 81 -12.47 3.71 4.77
CA PRO A 81 -11.15 3.68 4.13
C PRO A 81 -10.20 4.81 4.57
N GLU A 82 -10.73 5.93 5.06
CA GLU A 82 -9.98 7.05 5.63
C GLU A 82 -9.46 6.81 7.05
N SER A 83 -10.01 5.84 7.77
CA SER A 83 -9.65 5.53 9.16
C SER A 83 -8.82 4.24 9.26
N ALA A 84 -9.04 3.29 8.35
CA ALA A 84 -8.20 2.11 8.21
C ALA A 84 -8.11 1.62 6.76
N LEU A 85 -6.98 1.02 6.43
CA LEU A 85 -6.66 0.47 5.11
C LEU A 85 -5.95 -0.86 5.28
N ALA A 86 -6.28 -1.83 4.43
CA ALA A 86 -5.45 -3.00 4.26
C ALA A 86 -5.18 -3.28 2.79
N LEU A 87 -4.02 -3.87 2.50
CA LEU A 87 -3.56 -4.25 1.18
C LEU A 87 -3.16 -5.70 1.15
N GLU A 88 -3.54 -6.41 0.10
CA GLU A 88 -2.92 -7.66 -0.29
C GLU A 88 -1.93 -7.37 -1.43
N ILE A 89 -0.68 -7.79 -1.25
CA ILE A 89 0.37 -7.79 -2.27
C ILE A 89 0.54 -9.24 -2.72
N ASP A 90 0.16 -9.54 -3.95
CA ASP A 90 0.30 -10.86 -4.55
C ASP A 90 1.71 -11.00 -5.15
N ARG A 91 2.49 -11.97 -4.67
CA ARG A 91 3.81 -12.36 -5.21
C ARG A 91 3.79 -13.75 -5.85
N GLY A 92 2.60 -14.34 -6.05
CA GLY A 92 2.41 -15.69 -6.53
C GLY A 92 2.17 -16.69 -5.40
N GLU A 93 3.21 -17.43 -5.01
CA GLU A 93 3.11 -18.43 -3.94
C GLU A 93 3.00 -17.78 -2.54
N GLU A 94 3.38 -16.51 -2.45
CA GLU A 94 3.30 -15.69 -1.25
C GLU A 94 2.37 -14.51 -1.45
N LYS A 95 1.68 -14.14 -0.37
CA LYS A 95 0.85 -12.94 -0.29
C LYS A 95 1.25 -12.15 0.95
N ASP A 96 1.54 -10.87 0.79
CA ASP A 96 1.73 -9.99 1.94
C ASP A 96 0.41 -9.27 2.25
N VAL A 97 0.06 -9.19 3.53
CA VAL A 97 -1.04 -8.36 4.02
C VAL A 97 -0.46 -7.23 4.86
N ILE A 98 -0.70 -6.01 4.41
CA ILE A 98 -0.43 -4.79 5.18
C ILE A 98 -1.76 -4.33 5.76
N LEU A 99 -1.80 -4.04 7.06
CA LEU A 99 -2.95 -3.43 7.75
C LEU A 99 -2.49 -2.15 8.45
N LEU A 100 -3.18 -1.04 8.17
CA LEU A 100 -2.94 0.28 8.75
C LEU A 100 -4.25 0.80 9.36
N ALA A 101 -4.25 1.10 10.65
CA ALA A 101 -5.38 1.65 11.40
C ALA A 101 -4.87 2.64 12.47
N PRO A 102 -4.26 3.78 12.05
CA PRO A 102 -3.64 4.73 12.96
C PRO A 102 -4.67 5.35 13.91
N GLY A 103 -4.31 5.51 15.18
CA GLY A 103 -5.18 6.10 16.20
C GLY A 103 -6.38 5.24 16.63
N ILE A 104 -6.58 4.05 16.03
CA ILE A 104 -7.66 3.15 16.40
C ILE A 104 -7.18 2.10 17.40
N GLN A 105 -7.85 2.03 18.53
CA GLN A 105 -7.65 1.01 19.56
C GLN A 105 -8.53 -0.22 19.32
N GLY A 106 -8.17 -1.35 19.90
CA GLY A 106 -8.90 -2.61 19.76
C GLY A 106 -8.42 -3.47 18.59
N GLU A 107 -9.08 -4.62 18.41
CA GLU A 107 -8.76 -5.60 17.36
C GLU A 107 -9.27 -5.12 15.98
N LYS A 108 -8.41 -5.28 14.98
CA LYS A 108 -8.69 -5.06 13.57
C LYS A 108 -8.39 -6.33 12.81
N SER A 109 -9.12 -6.55 11.72
CA SER A 109 -8.82 -7.68 10.84
C SER A 109 -9.02 -7.39 9.37
N ALA A 110 -8.23 -8.07 8.54
CA ALA A 110 -8.35 -8.07 7.08
C ALA A 110 -7.80 -9.39 6.52
N ALA A 111 -8.55 -10.05 5.64
CA ALA A 111 -8.13 -11.30 4.97
C ALA A 111 -7.54 -12.38 5.90
N GLY A 112 -8.15 -12.60 7.07
CA GLY A 112 -7.69 -13.60 8.06
C GLY A 112 -6.71 -13.05 9.09
N VAL A 113 -5.93 -12.02 8.74
CA VAL A 113 -4.99 -11.35 9.65
C VAL A 113 -5.76 -10.60 10.73
N ARG A 114 -5.38 -10.80 11.99
CA ARG A 114 -5.90 -10.07 13.16
C ARG A 114 -4.78 -9.38 13.91
N THR A 115 -5.00 -8.14 14.34
CA THR A 115 -4.03 -7.42 15.16
C THR A 115 -4.70 -6.37 16.03
N ALA A 116 -4.15 -6.15 17.23
CA ALA A 116 -4.50 -5.00 18.07
C ALA A 116 -3.62 -3.77 17.80
N LYS A 117 -2.53 -3.93 17.02
CA LYS A 117 -1.58 -2.85 16.69
C LYS A 117 -2.21 -1.85 15.70
N GLN A 118 -1.58 -0.68 15.58
CA GLN A 118 -2.02 0.34 14.62
C GLN A 118 -1.45 0.12 13.21
N ALA A 119 -0.38 -0.66 13.10
CA ALA A 119 0.18 -1.11 11.82
C ALA A 119 0.64 -2.57 11.98
N ALA A 120 0.49 -3.35 10.92
CA ALA A 120 1.00 -4.72 10.83
C ALA A 120 1.34 -5.07 9.38
N LEU A 121 2.42 -5.85 9.23
CA LEU A 121 2.79 -6.53 7.99
C LEU A 121 2.81 -8.03 8.30
N VAL A 122 2.08 -8.82 7.53
CA VAL A 122 2.03 -10.28 7.67
C VAL A 122 2.31 -10.92 6.32
N VAL A 123 3.23 -11.88 6.29
CA VAL A 123 3.53 -12.66 5.09
C VAL A 123 2.77 -13.98 5.18
N LEU A 124 1.92 -14.22 4.20
CA LEU A 124 1.15 -15.46 4.05
C LEU A 124 1.82 -16.31 2.97
N SER A 125 2.33 -17.48 3.34
CA SER A 125 2.91 -18.45 2.40
C SER A 125 2.16 -19.78 2.57
N GLY A 126 1.39 -20.18 1.55
CA GLY A 126 0.45 -21.30 1.66
C GLY A 126 -0.61 -21.09 2.76
N THR A 127 -0.99 -22.13 3.51
CA THR A 127 -1.91 -22.04 4.68
C THR A 127 -1.23 -21.59 5.97
N ARG A 128 0.04 -21.17 5.94
CA ARG A 128 0.78 -20.72 7.14
C ARG A 128 0.90 -19.20 7.16
N GLU A 129 0.31 -18.61 8.20
CA GLU A 129 0.59 -17.23 8.62
C GLU A 129 2.01 -17.15 9.19
N ILE A 130 2.89 -16.38 8.56
CA ILE A 130 4.20 -16.04 9.11
C ILE A 130 4.13 -14.57 9.53
N LEU A 131 3.81 -14.34 10.80
CA LEU A 131 3.92 -13.03 11.44
C LEU A 131 5.40 -12.64 11.50
N ARG A 132 5.80 -11.69 10.64
CA ARG A 132 7.08 -10.98 10.81
C ARG A 132 6.82 -9.75 11.66
N GLU A 133 7.06 -9.89 12.95
CA GLU A 133 6.99 -8.78 13.90
C GLU A 133 8.32 -8.00 13.85
N GLU A 134 8.27 -6.72 13.49
CA GLU A 134 9.39 -5.81 13.76
C GLU A 134 9.38 -5.44 15.26
N LYS A 135 10.56 -5.52 15.89
CA LYS A 135 10.81 -5.20 17.30
C LYS A 135 10.72 -3.71 17.60
#